data_AF-A0A397TAZ8-F1
#
_entry.id   AF-A0A397TAZ8-F1
#
_cell.length_a   1.000
_cell.length_b   1.000
_cell.length_c   1.000
_cell.angle_alpha   90.00
_cell.angle_beta   90.00
_cell.angle_gamma   90.00
#
_symmetry.space_group_name_H-M   'P 1'
#
loop_
_entity.id
_entity.type
_entity.pdbx_description
1 polymer ?
#
loop_
_entity_poly.entity_id
_entity_poly.type
_entity_poly.pdbx_seq_one_letter_code
_entity_poly.pdbx_strand_id
1 'polypeptide(L)'
;MIYENPESLFKLETLSELPEDIVLFLLGRDDFFMKEIQIWEQIIKWGILQNPHLNPDITKWTNEDFETLKNRLQKLIPLIRFYQMSFKEFNDKVVPYKEILPGKL
;
A
#
# COMPACT_ATOMS: atom_id res chain seq x y z
N MET A 1 -23.18 -23.34 -8.87
CA MET A 1 -22.44 -22.07 -8.70
C MET A 1 -21.69 -22.19 -7.40
N ILE A 2 -20.37 -22.41 -7.50
CA ILE A 2 -19.50 -22.47 -6.33
C ILE A 2 -19.32 -21.03 -5.87
N TYR A 3 -19.82 -20.69 -4.68
CA TYR A 3 -19.37 -19.49 -3.98
C TYR A 3 -17.92 -19.77 -3.58
N GLU A 4 -16.99 -19.44 -4.47
CA GLU A 4 -15.62 -19.22 -4.05
C GLU A 4 -15.67 -18.09 -3.03
N ASN A 5 -15.12 -18.37 -1.85
CA ASN A 5 -15.03 -17.47 -0.70
C ASN A 5 -14.78 -16.02 -1.17
N PRO A 6 -15.53 -15.00 -0.71
CA PRO A 6 -15.24 -13.60 -1.08
C PRO A 6 -13.78 -13.21 -0.87
N GLU A 7 -13.11 -13.84 0.09
CA GLU A 7 -11.67 -13.71 0.36
C GLU A 7 -10.76 -14.16 -0.80
N SER A 8 -11.19 -15.10 -1.66
CA SER A 8 -10.38 -15.60 -2.80
C SER A 8 -10.51 -14.74 -4.06
N LEU A 9 -11.57 -13.92 -4.17
CA LEU A 9 -11.72 -12.95 -5.27
C LEU A 9 -10.75 -11.78 -5.10
N PHE A 10 -10.46 -11.40 -3.86
CA PHE A 10 -9.42 -10.43 -3.49
C PHE A 10 -8.07 -11.11 -3.23
N LYS A 11 -7.69 -12.06 -4.11
CA LYS A 11 -6.28 -12.45 -4.17
C LYS A 11 -5.44 -11.18 -4.37
N LEU A 12 -4.42 -11.08 -3.52
CA LEU A 12 -3.38 -10.04 -3.42
C LEU A 12 -2.82 -9.51 -4.76
N GLU A 13 -3.10 -10.15 -5.88
CA GLU A 13 -2.55 -9.77 -7.18
C GLU A 13 -3.34 -8.62 -7.85
N THR A 14 -4.57 -8.34 -7.42
CA THR A 14 -5.47 -7.43 -8.15
C THR A 14 -5.34 -5.95 -7.80
N LEU A 15 -5.10 -5.57 -6.53
CA LEU A 15 -5.07 -4.15 -6.14
C LEU A 15 -4.04 -3.33 -6.94
N SER A 16 -2.87 -3.92 -7.22
CA SER A 16 -1.83 -3.26 -8.02
C SER A 16 -2.21 -3.00 -9.49
N GLU A 17 -3.27 -3.65 -9.98
CA GLU A 17 -3.77 -3.53 -11.35
C GLU A 17 -5.04 -2.66 -11.44
N LEU A 18 -5.59 -2.23 -10.29
CA LEU A 18 -6.82 -1.43 -10.26
C LEU A 18 -6.56 0.06 -10.47
N PRO A 19 -7.51 0.76 -11.11
CA PRO A 19 -7.60 2.23 -11.09
C PRO A 19 -7.60 2.81 -9.67
N GLU A 20 -6.99 4.00 -9.51
CA GLU A 20 -6.81 4.67 -8.20
C GLU A 20 -8.14 4.90 -7.46
N ASP A 21 -9.21 5.25 -8.18
CA ASP A 21 -10.55 5.46 -7.63
C ASP A 21 -11.14 4.17 -7.03
N ILE A 22 -10.89 3.01 -7.65
CA ILE A 22 -11.30 1.72 -7.11
C ILE A 22 -10.48 1.37 -5.86
N VAL A 23 -9.16 1.63 -5.88
CA VAL A 23 -8.30 1.43 -4.70
C VAL A 23 -8.80 2.31 -3.54
N LEU A 24 -9.03 3.60 -3.77
CA LEU A 24 -9.56 4.54 -2.77
C LEU A 24 -10.89 4.06 -2.18
N PHE A 25 -11.81 3.59 -3.04
CA PHE A 25 -13.10 3.08 -2.61
C PHE A 25 -12.98 1.85 -1.71
N LEU A 26 -12.10 0.91 -2.05
CA LEU A 26 -11.90 -0.31 -1.27
C LEU A 26 -11.26 -0.04 0.08
N LEU A 27 -10.24 0.83 0.13
CA LEU A 27 -9.55 1.18 1.38
C LEU A 27 -10.42 1.99 2.34
N GLY A 28 -11.38 2.76 1.82
CA GLY A 28 -12.33 3.51 2.63
C GLY A 28 -13.40 2.65 3.33
N ARG A 29 -13.45 1.34 3.07
CA ARG A 29 -14.43 0.43 3.65
C ARG A 29 -13.90 -0.24 4.92
N ASP A 30 -14.74 -0.29 5.96
CA ASP A 30 -14.43 -1.00 7.21
C ASP A 30 -14.60 -2.52 7.07
N ASP A 31 -15.36 -3.00 6.08
CA ASP A 31 -15.60 -4.41 5.81
C ASP A 31 -14.68 -5.01 4.74
N PHE A 32 -13.58 -4.31 4.40
CA PHE A 32 -12.60 -4.84 3.47
C PHE A 32 -11.78 -5.96 4.13
N PHE A 33 -12.03 -7.21 3.72
CA PHE A 33 -11.43 -8.43 4.27
C PHE A 33 -9.95 -8.61 3.87
N MET A 34 -9.09 -7.64 4.19
CA MET A 34 -7.64 -7.73 4.00
C MET A 34 -6.92 -7.13 5.21
N LYS A 35 -5.85 -7.77 5.67
CA LYS A 35 -5.05 -7.21 6.77
C LYS A 35 -4.38 -5.92 6.32
N GLU A 36 -4.27 -4.95 7.22
CA GLU A 36 -3.65 -3.65 6.93
C GLU A 36 -2.21 -3.79 6.38
N ILE A 37 -1.45 -4.79 6.85
CA ILE A 37 -0.10 -5.06 6.32
C ILE A 37 -0.12 -5.46 4.84
N GLN A 38 -1.11 -6.25 4.42
CA GLN A 38 -1.26 -6.67 3.02
C GLN A 38 -1.69 -5.48 2.17
N ILE A 39 -2.61 -4.65 2.68
CA ILE A 39 -3.01 -3.39 2.06
C ILE A 39 -1.79 -2.51 1.81
N TRP A 40 -0.94 -2.31 2.83
CA TRP A 40 0.28 -1.52 2.74
C TRP A 40 1.23 -2.03 1.64
N GLU A 41 1.53 -3.34 1.63
CA GLU A 41 2.42 -3.94 0.63
C GLU A 41 1.86 -3.77 -0.80
N GLN A 42 0.53 -3.86 -0.97
CA GLN A 42 -0.12 -3.65 -2.27
C GLN A 42 -0.05 -2.19 -2.74
N ILE A 43 -0.28 -1.23 -1.85
CA ILE A 43 -0.22 0.19 -2.18
C ILE A 43 1.20 0.60 -2.56
N ILE A 44 2.21 0.11 -1.84
CA ILE A 44 3.61 0.32 -2.18
C ILE A 44 3.93 -0.27 -3.55
N LYS A 45 3.54 -1.52 -3.80
CA LYS A 45 3.73 -2.17 -5.10
C LYS A 45 3.04 -1.40 -6.23
N TRP A 46 1.78 -0.99 -6.03
CA TRP A 46 1.03 -0.15 -6.98
C TRP A 46 1.77 1.15 -7.27
N GLY A 47 2.20 1.88 -6.22
CA GLY A 47 2.93 3.13 -6.36
C GLY A 47 4.24 2.98 -7.14
N ILE A 48 4.99 1.89 -6.94
CA ILE A 48 6.22 1.61 -7.67
C ILE A 48 5.93 1.25 -9.13
N LEU A 49 4.93 0.40 -9.41
CA LEU A 49 4.55 0.02 -10.78
C LEU A 49 4.09 1.23 -11.61
N GLN A 50 3.43 2.20 -10.98
CA GLN A 50 3.01 3.45 -11.64
C GLN A 50 4.17 4.45 -11.87
N ASN A 51 5.39 4.14 -11.43
CA ASN A 51 6.57 4.99 -11.55
C ASN A 51 7.79 4.16 -12.00
N PRO A 52 7.89 3.82 -13.31
CA PRO A 52 8.86 2.84 -13.83
C PRO A 52 10.34 3.22 -13.67
N HIS A 53 10.63 4.48 -13.33
CA HIS A 53 11.98 4.97 -13.09
C HIS A 53 12.49 4.63 -11.67
N LEU A 54 11.60 4.27 -10.74
CA LEU A 54 11.98 3.91 -9.38
C LEU A 54 12.71 2.57 -9.37
N ASN A 55 13.79 2.49 -8.59
CA ASN A 55 14.53 1.25 -8.45
C ASN A 55 13.70 0.20 -7.67
N PRO A 56 13.68 -1.08 -8.06
CA PRO A 56 13.04 -2.10 -7.25
C PRO A 56 13.67 -2.27 -5.85
N ASP A 57 14.96 -1.93 -5.72
CA ASP A 57 15.70 -1.97 -4.45
C ASP A 57 15.62 -0.59 -3.76
N ILE A 58 14.83 -0.52 -2.68
CA ILE A 58 14.64 0.69 -1.87
C ILE A 58 15.95 1.24 -1.30
N THR A 59 16.96 0.40 -1.08
CA THR A 59 18.24 0.85 -0.51
C THR A 59 19.03 1.76 -1.47
N LYS A 60 18.63 1.80 -2.73
CA LYS A 60 19.20 2.65 -3.79
C LYS A 60 18.42 3.94 -4.03
N TRP A 61 17.34 4.17 -3.28
CA TRP A 61 16.47 5.32 -3.50
C TRP A 61 17.13 6.60 -3.03
N THR A 62 16.99 7.62 -3.87
CA THR A 62 17.31 9.01 -3.55
C THR A 62 16.11 9.68 -2.88
N ASN A 63 16.31 10.90 -2.36
CA ASN A 63 15.22 11.68 -1.81
C ASN A 63 14.15 12.01 -2.87
N GLU A 64 14.53 12.15 -4.14
CA GLU A 64 13.61 12.41 -5.25
C GLU A 64 12.72 11.19 -5.55
N ASP A 65 13.27 9.98 -5.41
CA ASP A 65 12.52 8.72 -5.55
C ASP A 65 11.44 8.62 -4.46
N PHE A 66 11.81 8.93 -3.21
CA PHE A 66 10.86 8.98 -2.09
C PHE A 66 9.78 10.04 -2.28
N GLU A 67 10.15 11.26 -2.70
CA GLU A 67 9.18 12.32 -2.97
C GLU A 67 8.23 11.95 -4.13
N THR A 68 8.73 11.25 -5.15
CA THR A 68 7.89 10.76 -6.25
C THR A 68 6.85 9.77 -5.75
N LEU A 69 7.26 8.78 -4.95
CA LEU A 69 6.33 7.80 -4.38
C LEU A 69 5.34 8.47 -3.41
N LYS A 70 5.83 9.37 -2.55
CA LYS A 70 5.01 10.13 -1.59
C LYS A 70 3.92 10.92 -2.29
N ASN A 71 4.24 11.67 -3.34
CA ASN A 71 3.28 12.45 -4.11
C ASN A 71 2.21 11.55 -4.76
N ARG A 72 2.60 10.37 -5.22
CA ARG A 72 1.68 9.37 -5.77
C ARG A 72 0.75 8.79 -4.70
N LEU A 73 1.27 8.50 -3.51
CA LEU A 73 0.54 7.79 -2.45
C LEU A 73 -0.10 8.68 -1.39
N GLN A 74 0.06 10.01 -1.49
CA GLN A 74 -0.37 10.97 -0.45
C GLN A 74 -1.85 10.86 -0.05
N LYS A 75 -2.73 10.43 -0.97
CA LYS A 75 -4.17 10.23 -0.71
C LYS A 75 -4.50 8.84 -0.14
N LEU A 76 -3.64 7.87 -0.40
CA LEU A 76 -3.84 6.47 -0.02
C LEU A 76 -3.29 6.18 1.38
N ILE A 77 -2.11 6.73 1.72
CA ILE A 77 -1.46 6.52 3.02
C ILE A 77 -2.37 6.84 4.22
N PRO A 78 -3.14 7.95 4.23
CA PRO A 78 -4.03 8.26 5.35
C PRO A 78 -5.19 7.25 5.57
N LEU A 79 -5.47 6.39 4.58
CA LEU A 79 -6.52 5.37 4.69
C LEU A 79 -6.03 4.09 5.38
N ILE A 80 -4.72 3.96 5.59
CA ILE A 80 -4.11 2.75 6.14
C ILE A 80 -4.14 2.83 7.67
N ARG A 81 -4.72 1.82 8.31
CA ARG A 81 -4.87 1.78 9.77
C ARG A 81 -3.63 1.16 10.40
N PHE A 82 -2.51 1.88 10.41
CA PHE A 82 -1.21 1.40 10.92
C PHE A 82 -1.27 0.79 12.33
N TYR A 83 -2.17 1.28 13.18
CA TYR A 83 -2.38 0.76 14.54
C TYR A 83 -2.90 -0.68 14.60
N GLN A 84 -3.42 -1.23 13.50
CA GLN A 84 -3.84 -2.64 13.43
C GLN A 84 -2.70 -3.57 13.01
N MET A 85 -1.54 -3.04 12.62
CA MET A 85 -0.35 -3.84 12.35
C MET A 85 0.37 -4.19 13.66
N SER A 86 0.98 -5.36 13.72
CA SER A 86 1.92 -5.67 14.79
C SER A 86 3.17 -4.79 14.71
N PHE A 87 3.86 -4.60 15.84
CA PHE A 87 5.13 -3.86 15.87
C PHE A 87 6.15 -4.42 14.86
N LYS A 88 6.22 -5.75 14.72
CA LYS A 88 7.13 -6.41 13.79
C LYS A 88 6.77 -6.09 12.34
N GLU A 89 5.50 -6.18 11.97
CA GLU A 89 5.04 -5.84 10.61
C GLU A 89 5.33 -4.36 10.30
N PHE A 90 5.02 -3.46 11.22
CA PHE A 90 5.30 -2.04 11.05
C PHE A 90 6.80 -1.78 10.89
N ASN A 91 7.63 -2.34 11.77
CA ASN A 91 9.07 -2.14 11.74
C ASN A 91 9.72 -2.72 10.47
N ASP A 92 9.30 -3.90 10.04
CA ASP A 92 9.94 -4.58 8.92
C ASP A 92 9.44 -4.07 7.56
N LYS A 93 8.21 -3.56 7.48
CA LYS A 93 7.55 -3.21 6.20
C LYS A 93 7.22 -1.75 6.01
N VAL A 94 6.95 -1.00 7.09
CA VAL A 94 6.55 0.42 7.01
C VAL A 94 7.74 1.34 7.21
N VAL A 95 8.58 1.09 8.22
CA VAL A 95 9.77 1.92 8.54
C VAL A 95 10.74 2.10 7.36
N PRO A 96 10.97 1.12 6.47
CA PRO A 96 11.82 1.34 5.29
C PRO A 96 11.34 2.52 4.42
N TYR A 97 10.04 2.83 4.43
CA TYR A 97 9.43 3.90 3.65
C TYR A 97 9.09 5.13 4.51
N LYS A 98 9.66 5.30 5.71
CA LYS A 98 9.29 6.39 6.64
C LYS A 98 9.29 7.80 6.02
N GLU A 99 10.10 8.04 4.99
CA GLU A 99 10.20 9.33 4.29
C GLU A 99 8.91 9.73 3.55
N ILE A 100 8.06 8.76 3.19
CA ILE A 100 6.78 9.02 2.51
C ILE A 100 5.63 9.19 3.50
N LEU A 101 5.84 8.86 4.78
CA LEU A 101 4.80 8.88 5.79
C LEU A 101 4.52 10.33 6.23
N PRO A 102 3.27 10.65 6.61
CA PRO A 102 2.97 11.94 7.23
C PRO A 102 3.74 12.06 8.55
N GLY A 103 4.13 13.28 8.93
CA GLY A 103 4.92 13.52 10.14
C GLY A 103 4.25 13.11 11.47
N LYS A 104 2.98 12.72 11.43
CA LYS A 104 2.26 12.05 12.52
C LYS A 104 1.47 10.89 11.92
N LEU A 105 1.74 9.69 12.44
CA LEU A 105 1.00 8.44 12.18
C LEU A 105 0.06 8.15 13.34
#